data_AF-A0AA96WCE7-F1
#
_entry.id   AF-A0AA96WCE7-F1
#
_cell.length_a   1.000
_cell.length_b   1.000
_cell.length_c   1.000
_cell.angle_alpha   90.00
_cell.angle_beta   90.00
_cell.angle_gamma   90.00
#
_symmetry.space_group_name_H-M   'P 1'
#
loop_
_entity.id
_entity.type
_entity.pdbx_description
1 polymer ?
#
loop_
_entity_poly.entity_id
_entity_poly.type
_entity_poly.pdbx_seq_one_letter_code
_entity_poly.pdbx_strand_id
1 'polypeptide(L)' 'MQTALHVTTRVLPGNKIEIELPPGSEGQEVNVFVVLPEQPPAKRVNVLELIEEARRYRIGMTGEQIDAYLREERASWDF' A
#
# COMPACT_ATOMS: atom_id res chain seq x y z
N MET A 1 2.45 -35.09 22.61
CA MET A 1 2.85 -34.77 21.21
C MET A 1 1.98 -33.61 20.76
N GLN A 2 2.57 -32.48 20.38
CA GLN A 2 1.83 -31.30 19.92
C GLN A 2 1.61 -31.45 18.40
N THR A 3 0.38 -31.71 18.00
CA THR A 3 0.02 -31.82 16.58
C THR A 3 -0.23 -30.41 16.06
N ALA A 4 0.75 -29.82 15.37
CA ALA A 4 0.60 -28.51 14.75
C ALA A 4 -0.03 -28.67 13.37
N LEU A 5 -1.22 -28.11 13.16
CA LEU A 5 -1.87 -28.02 11.86
C LEU A 5 -1.40 -26.74 11.16
N HIS A 6 -0.55 -26.88 10.13
CA HIS A 6 -0.08 -25.74 9.33
C HIS A 6 -0.97 -25.60 8.10
N VAL A 7 -1.80 -24.55 8.04
CA VAL A 7 -2.67 -24.25 6.90
C VAL A 7 -2.23 -22.95 6.25
N THR A 8 -1.81 -23.03 4.99
CA THR A 8 -1.54 -21.85 4.17
C THR A 8 -2.84 -21.40 3.50
N THR A 9 -3.43 -20.31 4.00
CA THR A 9 -4.66 -19.72 3.42
C THR A 9 -4.43 -18.29 2.95
N ARG A 10 -5.29 -17.79 2.06
CA ARG A 10 -5.25 -16.41 1.57
C ARG A 10 -6.21 -15.54 2.38
N VAL A 11 -5.84 -14.28 2.55
CA VAL A 11 -6.73 -13.29 3.15
C VAL A 11 -7.86 -12.98 2.17
N LEU A 12 -9.09 -13.22 2.61
CA LEU A 12 -10.32 -12.93 1.89
C LEU A 12 -10.69 -11.43 2.00
N PRO A 13 -11.58 -10.91 1.13
CA PRO A 13 -12.05 -9.53 1.22
C PRO A 13 -12.55 -9.16 2.62
N GLY A 14 -12.20 -7.97 3.08
CA GLY A 14 -12.52 -7.51 4.44
C GLY A 14 -11.56 -8.01 5.52
N ASN A 15 -10.35 -8.44 5.14
CA ASN A 15 -9.28 -8.88 6.05
C ASN A 15 -9.65 -10.13 6.87
N LYS A 16 -10.31 -11.10 6.23
CA LYS A 16 -10.80 -12.33 6.88
C LYS A 16 -9.97 -13.55 6.47
N ILE A 17 -9.85 -14.52 7.38
CA ILE A 17 -9.31 -15.85 7.11
C ILE A 17 -10.31 -16.89 7.57
N GLU A 18 -10.52 -17.94 6.78
CA GLU A 18 -11.36 -19.09 7.11
C GLU A 18 -10.48 -20.34 7.18
N ILE A 19 -10.61 -21.10 8.27
CA ILE A 19 -9.87 -22.32 8.53
C ILE A 19 -10.89 -23.39 8.92
N GLU A 20 -10.98 -24.46 8.14
CA GLU A 20 -11.78 -25.62 8.49
C GLU A 20 -10.94 -26.61 9.31
N LEU A 21 -11.45 -26.97 10.49
CA LEU A 21 -10.83 -27.97 11.36
C LEU A 21 -11.29 -29.37 10.94
N PRO A 22 -10.44 -30.41 11.14
CA PRO A 22 -10.83 -31.77 10.82
C PRO A 22 -12.03 -32.23 11.67
N PRO A 23 -12.88 -33.13 11.13
CA PRO A 23 -14.01 -33.67 11.88
C PRO A 23 -13.53 -34.41 13.14
N GLY A 24 -14.22 -34.21 14.26
CA GLY A 24 -13.85 -34.80 15.56
C GLY A 24 -12.91 -33.94 16.43
N SER A 25 -12.61 -32.71 16.01
CA SER A 25 -11.89 -31.72 16.83
C SER A 25 -12.79 -30.98 17.85
N GLU A 26 -14.09 -31.31 17.90
CA GLU A 26 -15.02 -30.71 18.85
C GLU A 26 -14.58 -30.96 20.30
N GLY A 27 -14.52 -29.89 21.10
CA GLY A 27 -14.08 -29.94 22.49
C GLY A 27 -12.56 -29.99 22.70
N GLN A 28 -11.75 -29.96 21.65
CA GLN A 28 -10.29 -29.87 21.76
C GLN A 28 -9.83 -28.42 21.87
N GLU A 29 -8.88 -28.17 22.76
CA GLU A 29 -8.22 -26.86 22.88
C GLU A 29 -7.19 -26.69 21.75
N VAL A 30 -7.31 -25.59 21.00
CA VAL A 30 -6.45 -25.29 19.85
C VAL A 30 -5.84 -23.89 19.98
N ASN A 31 -4.55 -23.79 19.69
CA ASN A 31 -3.81 -22.53 19.65
C ASN A 31 -3.63 -22.10 18.19
N VAL A 32 -4.09 -20.89 17.84
CA VAL A 32 -3.99 -20.32 16.49
C VAL A 32 -2.92 -19.23 16.47
N PHE A 33 -1.91 -19.39 15.61
CA PHE A 33 -0.90 -18.37 15.35
C PHE A 33 -1.01 -17.89 13.91
N VAL A 34 -1.16 -16.58 13.72
CA VAL A 34 -1.21 -15.94 12.40
C VAL A 34 0.09 -15.20 12.17
N VAL A 35 0.85 -15.64 11.16
CA VAL A 35 2.06 -14.94 10.71
C VAL A 35 1.72 -14.22 9.41
N LEU A 36 1.72 -12.90 9.46
CA LEU A 36 1.56 -12.09 8.26
C LEU A 36 2.89 -12.04 7.50
N PRO A 37 2.89 -12.15 6.16
CA PRO A 37 4.11 -11.97 5.40
C PRO A 37 4.65 -10.56 5.64
N GLU A 38 5.97 -10.43 5.73
CA GLU A 38 6.60 -9.11 5.70
C GLU A 38 6.15 -8.41 4.42
N GLN A 39 5.51 -7.25 4.56
CA GLN A 39 5.28 -6.40 3.41
C GLN A 39 6.66 -6.05 2.84
N PRO A 40 6.88 -6.21 1.52
CA PRO A 40 8.12 -5.76 0.93
C PRO A 40 8.28 -4.28 1.33
N PRO A 41 9.47 -3.88 1.81
CA PRO A 41 9.68 -2.50 2.22
C PRO A 41 9.22 -1.61 1.06
N ALA A 42 8.41 -0.59 1.40
CA ALA A 42 7.90 0.37 0.41
C ALA A 42 9.05 0.71 -0.54
N LYS A 43 8.85 0.43 -1.83
CA LYS A 43 9.91 0.52 -2.84
C LYS A 43 10.56 1.89 -2.66
N ARG A 44 11.83 1.92 -2.25
CA ARG A 44 12.56 3.18 -2.09
C ARG A 44 12.69 3.77 -3.48
N VAL A 45 11.79 4.69 -3.82
CA VAL A 45 11.87 5.42 -5.08
C VAL A 45 13.10 6.29 -4.97
N ASN A 46 14.05 6.12 -5.90
CA ASN A 46 15.21 6.99 -5.96
C ASN A 46 14.69 8.41 -6.23
N VAL A 47 15.06 9.37 -5.38
CA VAL A 47 14.62 10.77 -5.51
C VAL A 47 14.98 11.32 -6.90
N LEU A 48 16.09 10.88 -7.50
CA LEU A 48 16.47 11.26 -8.86
C LEU A 48 15.51 10.68 -9.91
N GLU A 49 15.10 9.41 -9.78
CA GLU A 49 14.11 8.80 -10.69
C GLU A 49 12.76 9.52 -10.60
N LEU A 50 12.32 9.88 -9.39
CA LEU A 50 11.10 10.65 -9.18
C LEU A 50 11.19 12.05 -9.83
N ILE A 51 12.33 12.72 -9.70
CA ILE A 51 12.57 14.03 -10.33
C ILE A 51 12.59 13.90 -11.85
N GLU A 52 13.23 12.88 -12.41
CA GLU A 52 13.23 12.62 -13.84
C GLU A 52 11.82 12.33 -14.38
N GLU A 53 11.04 11.52 -13.67
CA GLU A 53 9.67 11.22 -14.02
C GLU A 53 8.80 12.48 -13.95
N ALA A 54 8.92 13.29 -12.89
CA ALA A 54 8.23 14.57 -12.77
C ALA A 54 8.59 15.55 -13.89
N ARG A 55 9.85 15.54 -14.36
CA ARG A 55 10.29 16.33 -15.53
C ARG A 55 9.68 15.85 -16.84
N ARG A 56 9.42 14.54 -16.99
CA ARG A 56 8.72 14.01 -18.18
C ARG A 56 7.27 14.48 -18.26
N TYR A 57 6.61 14.61 -17.10
CA TYR A 57 5.23 15.13 -17.03
C TYR A 57 5.17 16.66 -17.04
N ARG A 58 6.18 17.37 -16.53
CA ARG A 58 6.32 18.82 -16.66
C ARG A 58 7.11 19.18 -17.93
N ILE A 59 6.44 19.06 -19.06
CA ILE A 59 6.92 19.67 -20.30
C ILE A 59 6.78 21.20 -20.15
N GLY A 60 7.90 21.85 -19.82
CA GLY A 60 8.28 23.12 -20.42
C GLY A 60 7.44 24.36 -20.09
N MET A 61 7.12 24.62 -18.82
CA MET A 61 6.83 26.01 -18.44
C MET A 61 8.14 26.78 -18.42
N THR A 62 8.26 27.76 -19.31
CA THR A 62 9.30 28.80 -19.22
C THR A 62 9.07 29.63 -17.95
N GLY A 63 10.12 30.30 -17.45
CA GLY A 63 9.99 31.17 -16.27
C GLY A 63 8.85 32.19 -16.41
N GLU A 64 8.65 32.73 -17.61
CA GLU A 64 7.57 33.67 -17.93
C GLU A 64 6.18 33.04 -17.80
N GLN A 65 6.01 31.78 -18.18
CA GLN A 65 4.74 31.05 -18.01
C GLN A 65 4.46 30.73 -16.55
N ILE A 66 5.49 30.45 -15.75
CA ILE A 66 5.36 30.26 -14.31
C ILE A 66 4.91 31.58 -13.67
N ASP A 67 5.53 32.70 -14.05
CA ASP A 67 5.16 34.01 -13.53
C ASP A 67 3.74 34.43 -13.93
N ALA A 68 3.31 34.11 -15.16
CA ALA A 68 1.94 34.34 -15.61
C ALA A 68 0.94 33.51 -14.81
N TYR A 69 1.19 32.20 -14.64
CA TYR A 69 0.35 31.31 -13.84
C TYR A 69 0.21 31.78 -12.38
N LEU A 70 1.32 32.14 -11.73
CA LEU A 70 1.31 32.63 -10.35
C LEU A 70 0.55 33.95 -10.19
N ARG A 71 0.57 34.81 -11.22
CA ARG A 71 -0.17 36.06 -11.23
C ARG A 71 -1.67 35.82 -11.37
N GLU A 72 -2.07 34.89 -12.22
CA GLU A 72 -3.47 34.46 -12.37
C GLU A 72 -4.00 33.81 -11.10
N GLU A 73 -3.22 32.91 -10.48
CA GLU A 73 -3.57 32.32 -9.19
C GLU A 73 -3.78 33.40 -8.13
N ARG A 74 -2.84 34.35 -7.98
CA ARG A 74 -2.99 35.44 -7.00
C ARG A 74 -4.24 36.28 -7.25
N ALA A 75 -4.52 36.63 -8.50
CA ALA A 75 -5.70 37.43 -8.85
C ALA A 75 -7.02 36.69 -8.56
N SER A 76 -7.04 35.35 -8.63
CA SER A 76 -8.23 34.55 -8.30
C SER A 76 -8.52 34.45 -6.80
N TRP A 77 -7.59 34.88 -5.93
CA TRP A 77 -7.76 34.88 -4.47
C TRP A 77 -8.27 36.23 -3.94
N ASP A 78 -8.22 37.28 -4.77
CA ASP A 78 -8.67 38.64 -4.45
C ASP A 78 -10.17 38.88 -4.77
N PHE A 79 -10.94 37.80 -4.97
CA PHE A 79 -12.41 37.79 -5.11
C PHE A 79 -13.09 37.23 -3.86
#